data_AF-A0A660Y7E3-F1
#
_entry.id   AF-A0A660Y7E3-F1
#
_cell.length_a   1.000
_cell.length_b   1.000
_cell.length_c   1.000
_cell.angle_alpha   90.00
_cell.angle_beta   90.00
_cell.angle_gamma   90.00
#
_symmetry.space_group_name_H-M   'P 1'
#
loop_
_entity.id
_entity.type
_entity.pdbx_description
1 polymer ?
#
loop_
_entity_poly.entity_id
_entity_poly.type
_entity_poly.pdbx_seq_one_letter_code
_entity_poly.pdbx_strand_id
1 'polypeptide(L)'
;MTPTLFSVSYAGLWGQHQLDPEAFIEKTAALGYSAVELMGKRPHLSLLDTDEAALDKIKTCASAHQVEIATIAGYTNFTGGKSASEVPFVEMQIAY
;
A
#
# COMPACT_ATOMS: atom_id res chain seq x y z
N MET A 1 -8.53 -19.54 6.53
CA MET A 1 -7.61 -18.60 5.84
C MET A 1 -8.45 -17.46 5.31
N THR A 2 -8.14 -16.22 5.69
CA THR A 2 -8.87 -15.03 5.21
C THR A 2 -8.24 -14.56 3.90
N PRO A 3 -8.98 -14.53 2.78
CA PRO A 3 -8.47 -13.93 1.55
C PRO A 3 -8.27 -12.42 1.73
N THR A 4 -7.09 -11.92 1.39
CA THR A 4 -6.71 -10.52 1.56
C THR A 4 -6.36 -9.93 0.20
N LEU A 5 -7.01 -8.81 -0.17
CA LEU A 5 -6.69 -8.14 -1.43
C LEU A 5 -5.49 -7.21 -1.24
N PHE A 6 -4.46 -7.37 -2.07
CA PHE A 6 -3.27 -6.54 -2.00
C PHE A 6 -3.40 -5.30 -2.89
N SER A 7 -3.33 -4.12 -2.26
CA SER A 7 -3.47 -2.81 -2.91
C SER A 7 -2.50 -2.56 -4.06
N VAL A 8 -1.35 -3.25 -4.15
CA VAL A 8 -0.44 -3.14 -5.31
C VAL A 8 -1.15 -3.43 -6.64
N SER A 9 -2.21 -4.25 -6.60
CA SER A 9 -3.06 -4.58 -7.75
C SER A 9 -3.77 -3.37 -8.35
N TYR A 10 -3.88 -2.26 -7.59
CA TYR A 10 -4.50 -0.99 -7.99
C TYR A 10 -3.54 0.21 -7.86
N ALA A 11 -2.23 -0.03 -7.78
CA ALA A 11 -1.23 1.03 -7.64
C ALA A 11 -0.83 1.72 -8.96
N GLY A 12 -1.40 1.31 -10.11
CA GLY A 12 -1.07 1.89 -11.42
C GLY A 12 0.33 1.53 -11.98
N LEU A 13 1.12 0.71 -11.28
CA LEU A 13 2.55 0.49 -11.58
C LEU A 13 2.83 -0.21 -12.92
N TRP A 14 1.87 -0.98 -13.45
CA TRP A 14 1.99 -1.72 -14.70
C TRP A 14 0.90 -1.34 -15.72
N GLY A 15 0.37 -0.12 -15.65
CA GLY A 15 -0.72 0.34 -16.51
C GLY A 15 -2.11 -0.22 -16.11
N GLN A 16 -2.21 -0.84 -14.93
CA GLN A 16 -3.50 -1.21 -14.35
C GLN A 16 -4.31 0.02 -13.94
N HIS A 17 -5.59 -0.21 -13.61
CA HIS A 17 -6.40 0.80 -12.94
C HIS A 17 -5.72 1.30 -11.66
N GLN A 18 -5.83 2.61 -11.40
CA GLN A 18 -5.22 3.25 -10.24
C GLN A 18 -6.32 3.71 -9.29
N LEU A 19 -6.25 3.28 -8.03
CA LEU A 19 -7.11 3.74 -6.94
C LEU A 19 -6.24 4.31 -5.83
N ASP A 20 -6.73 5.34 -5.13
CA ASP A 20 -6.16 5.72 -3.84
C ASP A 20 -6.56 4.69 -2.75
N PRO A 21 -5.96 4.74 -1.56
CA PRO A 21 -6.22 3.75 -0.50
C PRO A 21 -7.71 3.64 -0.11
N GLU A 22 -8.43 4.74 0.00
CA GLU A 22 -9.85 4.77 0.35
C GLU A 22 -10.72 4.12 -0.74
N ALA A 23 -10.55 4.52 -2.01
CA ALA A 23 -11.30 3.93 -3.12
C ALA A 23 -10.93 2.45 -3.33
N PHE A 24 -9.69 2.07 -3.05
CA PHE A 24 -9.28 0.67 -3.04
C PHE A 24 -10.00 -0.14 -1.95
N ILE A 25 -10.16 0.40 -0.74
CA ILE A 25 -10.90 -0.24 0.36
C ILE A 25 -12.38 -0.41 -0.01
N GLU A 26 -13.01 0.65 -0.55
CA GLU A 26 -14.39 0.57 -1.04
C GLU A 26 -14.53 -0.53 -2.11
N LYS A 27 -13.61 -0.56 -3.07
CA LYS A 27 -13.58 -1.58 -4.12
C LYS A 27 -13.40 -2.98 -3.54
N THR A 28 -12.56 -3.13 -2.52
CA THR A 28 -12.31 -4.40 -1.84
C THR A 28 -13.60 -4.96 -1.23
N ALA A 29 -14.35 -4.11 -0.52
CA ALA A 29 -15.64 -4.48 0.04
C ALA A 29 -16.66 -4.86 -1.04
N ALA A 30 -16.72 -4.09 -2.13
CA ALA A 30 -17.60 -4.38 -3.27
C ALA A 30 -17.27 -5.71 -3.98
N LEU A 31 -16.02 -6.18 -3.89
CA LEU A 31 -15.58 -7.48 -4.39
C LEU A 31 -15.82 -8.63 -3.40
N GLY A 32 -16.29 -8.34 -2.18
CA GLY A 32 -16.60 -9.35 -1.16
C GLY A 32 -15.41 -9.81 -0.31
N TYR A 33 -14.29 -9.09 -0.36
CA TYR A 33 -13.15 -9.34 0.53
C TYR A 33 -13.37 -8.66 1.88
N SER A 34 -13.02 -9.36 2.96
CA SER A 34 -13.11 -8.83 4.32
C SER A 34 -11.80 -8.19 4.82
N ALA A 35 -10.72 -8.25 4.03
CA ALA A 35 -9.40 -7.79 4.45
C ALA A 35 -8.56 -7.25 3.29
N VAL A 36 -7.67 -6.31 3.60
CA VAL A 36 -6.65 -5.75 2.70
C VAL A 36 -5.24 -5.87 3.22
N GLU A 37 -4.30 -5.95 2.28
CA GLU A 37 -2.89 -5.67 2.49
C GLU A 37 -2.57 -4.34 1.81
N LEU A 38 -2.02 -3.39 2.56
CA LEU A 38 -1.68 -2.07 2.05
C LEU A 38 -0.21 -1.99 1.67
N MET A 39 0.09 -1.43 0.49
CA MET A 39 1.45 -1.26 0.01
C MET A 39 2.13 -0.12 0.78
N GLY A 40 3.18 -0.43 1.55
CA GLY A 40 3.96 0.54 2.33
C GLY A 40 4.96 1.39 1.53
N LYS A 41 4.59 1.79 0.31
CA LYS A 41 5.38 2.67 -0.57
C LYS A 41 4.45 3.50 -1.48
N ARG A 42 5.00 4.38 -2.33
CA ARG A 42 4.22 5.17 -3.28
C ARG A 42 3.58 4.29 -4.38
N PRO A 43 2.33 4.58 -4.78
CA PRO A 43 1.54 5.77 -4.42
C PRO A 43 0.63 5.61 -3.19
N HIS A 44 0.70 4.51 -2.44
CA HIS A 44 -0.19 4.26 -1.30
C HIS A 44 0.43 4.72 0.02
N LEU A 45 0.78 3.80 0.92
CA LEU A 45 1.23 4.11 2.27
C LEU A 45 2.75 4.35 2.35
N SER A 46 3.24 5.26 1.51
CA SER A 46 4.62 5.75 1.65
C SER A 46 4.77 6.48 2.99
N LEU A 47 5.75 6.07 3.79
CA LEU A 47 6.06 6.71 5.08
C LEU A 47 6.48 8.19 4.93
N LEU A 48 6.94 8.59 3.75
CA LEU A 48 7.36 9.95 3.47
C LEU A 48 6.18 10.88 3.11
N ASP A 49 5.03 10.32 2.72
CA ASP A 49 3.87 11.10 2.28
C ASP A 49 2.64 10.92 3.18
N THR A 50 2.61 9.87 3.99
CA THR A 50 1.44 9.54 4.82
C THR A 50 1.56 10.20 6.18
N ASP A 51 0.65 11.13 6.47
CA ASP A 51 0.51 11.78 7.77
C ASP A 51 -0.64 11.17 8.60
N GLU A 52 -0.82 11.66 9.83
CA GLU A 52 -1.88 11.18 10.74
C GLU A 52 -3.28 11.41 10.15
N ALA A 53 -3.50 12.52 9.44
CA ALA A 53 -4.79 12.84 8.84
C ALA A 53 -5.15 11.86 7.70
N ALA A 54 -4.17 11.48 6.87
CA ALA A 54 -4.34 10.44 5.86
C ALA A 54 -4.62 9.08 6.51
N LEU A 55 -3.89 8.71 7.56
CA LEU A 55 -4.14 7.46 8.29
C LEU A 55 -5.55 7.41 8.87
N ASP A 56 -6.06 8.51 9.42
CA ASP A 56 -7.40 8.56 10.01
C ASP A 56 -8.50 8.43 8.95
N LYS A 57 -8.32 8.99 7.75
CA LYS A 57 -9.23 8.76 6.62
C LYS A 57 -9.26 7.29 6.23
N ILE A 58 -8.09 6.66 6.10
CA ILE A 58 -7.96 5.25 5.72
C ILE A 58 -8.62 4.34 6.77
N LYS A 59 -8.37 4.57 8.06
CA LYS A 59 -9.01 3.83 9.16
C LYS A 59 -10.53 4.01 9.19
N THR A 60 -10.99 5.24 8.96
CA THR A 60 -12.43 5.56 8.91
C THR A 60 -13.10 4.83 7.74
N CYS A 61 -12.48 4.87 6.56
CA CYS A 61 -12.96 4.16 5.37
C CYS A 61 -13.00 2.64 5.61
N ALA A 62 -11.92 2.05 6.11
CA ALA A 62 -11.84 0.63 6.46
C ALA A 62 -12.96 0.22 7.44
N SER A 63 -13.19 1.04 8.48
CA SER A 63 -14.25 0.79 9.47
C SER A 63 -15.65 0.88 8.85
N ALA A 64 -15.90 1.89 8.01
CA ALA A 64 -17.19 2.10 7.35
C ALA A 64 -17.55 0.94 6.40
N HIS A 65 -16.55 0.34 5.76
CA HIS A 65 -16.72 -0.78 4.83
C HIS A 65 -16.55 -2.16 5.49
N GLN A 66 -16.28 -2.22 6.80
CA GLN A 66 -16.02 -3.48 7.53
C GLN A 66 -14.86 -4.30 6.91
N VAL A 67 -13.84 -3.60 6.43
CA VAL A 67 -12.64 -4.20 5.84
C VAL A 67 -11.49 -4.09 6.83
N GLU A 68 -10.91 -5.23 7.18
CA GLU A 68 -9.73 -5.29 8.03
C GLU A 68 -8.47 -4.86 7.26
N ILE A 69 -7.65 -3.97 7.83
CA ILE A 69 -6.29 -3.75 7.34
C ILE A 69 -5.40 -4.82 7.99
N ALA A 70 -5.27 -5.97 7.33
CA ALA A 70 -4.62 -7.14 7.90
C ALA A 70 -3.09 -6.98 8.02
N THR A 71 -2.48 -6.27 7.07
CA THR A 71 -1.03 -6.02 7.08
C THR A 71 -0.64 -4.85 6.18
N ILE A 72 0.58 -4.36 6.39
CA ILE A 72 1.26 -3.40 5.52
C ILE A 72 2.48 -4.09 4.91
N ALA A 73 2.57 -4.10 3.60
CA ALA A 73 3.70 -4.66 2.87
C ALA A 73 4.94 -3.77 3.02
N GLY A 74 5.96 -4.27 3.72
CA GLY A 74 7.26 -3.61 3.84
C GLY A 74 8.22 -4.01 2.74
N TYR A 75 8.99 -3.04 2.22
CA TYR A 75 9.95 -3.23 1.11
C TYR A 75 11.40 -3.14 1.57
N THR A 76 11.71 -3.73 2.73
CA THR A 76 13.02 -3.57 3.38
C THR A 76 14.08 -4.46 2.74
N ASN A 77 15.08 -3.84 2.11
CA ASN A 77 16.33 -4.54 1.76
C ASN A 77 17.33 -4.45 2.92
N PHE A 78 17.41 -5.50 3.74
CA PHE A 78 18.31 -5.56 4.90
C PHE A 78 19.81 -5.53 4.54
N THR A 79 20.19 -5.76 3.28
CA THR A 79 21.58 -5.63 2.83
C THR A 79 21.95 -4.20 2.43
N GLY A 80 20.98 -3.28 2.39
CA GLY A 80 21.21 -1.86 2.06
C GLY A 80 21.87 -1.65 0.70
N GLY A 81 21.59 -2.52 -0.28
CA GLY A 81 22.20 -2.42 -1.62
C GLY A 81 23.68 -2.83 -1.69
N LYS A 82 24.24 -3.49 -0.67
CA LYS A 82 25.67 -3.87 -0.59
C LYS A 82 26.23 -4.52 -1.86
N SER A 83 25.44 -5.31 -2.57
CA SER A 83 25.87 -6.05 -3.76
C SER A 83 25.75 -5.29 -5.08
N ALA A 84 25.19 -4.07 -5.08
CA ALA A 84 24.90 -3.30 -6.29
C ALA A 84 25.13 -1.80 -6.03
N SER A 85 26.39 -1.41 -5.83
CA SER A 85 26.77 -0.03 -5.47
C SER A 85 26.49 1.00 -6.56
N GLU A 86 26.32 0.54 -7.80
CA GLU A 86 25.95 1.36 -8.95
C GLU A 86 24.47 1.74 -8.97
N VAL A 87 23.63 1.05 -8.19
CA VAL A 87 22.20 1.35 -8.10
C VAL A 87 22.00 2.52 -7.13
N PRO A 88 21.29 3.58 -7.53
CA PRO A 88 20.97 4.71 -6.66
C PRO A 88 19.89 4.30 -5.65
N PHE A 89 20.28 3.45 -4.70
CA PHE A 89 19.37 2.73 -3.82
C PHE A 89 18.52 3.70 -3.00
N VAL A 90 19.12 4.74 -2.42
CA VAL A 90 18.42 5.72 -1.59
C VAL A 90 17.40 6.49 -2.42
N GLU A 91 17.81 7.01 -3.57
CA GLU A 91 16.93 7.76 -4.47
C GLU A 91 15.76 6.89 -4.95
N MET A 92 16.00 5.61 -5.26
CA MET A 92 14.95 4.68 -5.63
C MET A 92 13.97 4.40 -4.49
N GLN A 93 14.45 4.19 -3.25
CA GLN A 93 13.56 3.99 -2.09
C GLN A 93 12.79 5.26 -1.74
N ILE A 94 13.36 6.45 -1.98
CA ILE A 94 12.66 7.73 -1.79
C ILE A 94 11.67 7.98 -2.92
N ALA A 95 11.94 7.56 -4.16
CA ALA A 95 11.04 7.82 -5.28
C ALA A 95 9.83 6.88 -5.29
N TYR A 96 10.01 5.63 -4.87
CA TYR A 96 9.04 4.55 -5.06
C TYR A 96 8.55 3.94 -3.77
#